data_AF-A0AB73R3P2-F1
#
_entry.id   AF-A0AB73R3P2-F1
#
_cell.length_a   1.000
_cell.length_b   1.000
_cell.length_c   1.000
_cell.angle_alpha   90.00
_cell.angle_beta   90.00
_cell.angle_gamma   90.00
#
_symmetry.space_group_name_H-M   'P 1'
#
loop_
_entity.id
_entity.type
_entity.pdbx_description
1 polymer ?
#
loop_
_entity_poly.entity_id
_entity_poly.type
_entity_poly.pdbx_seq_one_letter_code
_entity_poly.pdbx_strand_id
1 'polypeptide(L)'
;MSKPTKKEFTPLITKKTFGGTKLDEKHVEIKGANSFGRSSNNPPVKPNAPIESTKAETSIETTTPPDIRNKQQKERPDPRLAASKTAKMSPDVLLKINTLKPFIKDSEGIDKTSFNSIVDLLIENYVNTNLTVRQSEGYKQVYKQLFETLDK
;
A
#
# COMPACT_ATOMS: atom_id res chain seq x y z
N MET A 1 -2.27 19.69 -71.09
CA MET A 1 -1.77 19.55 -69.70
C MET A 1 -2.97 19.32 -68.78
N SER A 2 -3.07 18.15 -68.14
CA SER A 2 -4.19 17.78 -67.27
C SER A 2 -3.87 18.14 -65.82
N LYS A 3 -4.76 18.87 -65.14
CA LYS A 3 -4.60 19.25 -63.72
C LYS A 3 -4.94 18.06 -62.81
N PRO A 4 -4.17 17.80 -61.74
CA PRO A 4 -4.50 16.74 -60.79
C PRO A 4 -5.72 17.16 -59.93
N THR A 5 -6.72 16.29 -59.89
CA THR A 5 -7.90 16.45 -59.03
C THR A 5 -7.52 16.14 -57.57
N LYS A 6 -7.86 17.06 -56.66
CA LYS A 6 -7.65 16.88 -55.21
C LYS A 6 -8.58 15.76 -54.74
N LYS A 7 -8.02 14.70 -54.15
CA LYS A 7 -8.82 13.69 -53.43
C LYS A 7 -9.22 14.28 -52.08
N GLU A 8 -10.52 14.36 -51.82
CA GLU A 8 -11.05 14.76 -50.51
C GLU A 8 -10.72 13.70 -49.46
N PHE A 9 -10.31 14.16 -48.28
CA PHE A 9 -9.89 13.31 -47.17
C PHE A 9 -11.12 12.64 -46.54
N THR A 10 -11.23 11.32 -46.65
CA THR A 10 -12.24 10.52 -45.96
C THR A 10 -11.60 9.79 -44.78
N PRO A 11 -12.30 9.70 -43.63
CA PRO A 11 -11.75 9.04 -42.45
C PRO A 11 -11.59 7.53 -42.68
N LEU A 12 -10.44 6.98 -42.26
CA LEU A 12 -10.12 5.55 -42.40
C LEU A 12 -11.07 4.62 -41.63
N ILE A 13 -11.79 5.12 -40.62
CA ILE A 13 -12.66 4.32 -39.75
C ILE A 13 -14.10 4.81 -39.90
N THR A 14 -14.89 4.07 -40.65
CA THR A 14 -16.35 4.20 -40.64
C THR A 14 -16.87 3.36 -39.47
N LYS A 15 -17.25 4.01 -38.36
CA LYS A 15 -17.98 3.30 -37.31
C LYS A 15 -19.31 2.86 -37.92
N LYS A 16 -19.46 1.55 -38.17
CA LYS A 16 -20.78 0.95 -38.39
C LYS A 16 -21.61 1.34 -37.17
N THR A 17 -22.62 2.15 -37.37
CA THR A 17 -23.67 2.39 -36.40
C THR A 17 -24.25 1.04 -36.04
N PHE A 18 -23.78 0.45 -34.94
CA PHE A 18 -24.47 -0.67 -34.32
C PHE A 18 -25.87 -0.18 -34.02
N GLY A 19 -26.85 -0.89 -34.58
CA GLY A 19 -28.27 -0.60 -34.44
C GLY A 19 -28.64 -0.34 -32.99
N GLY A 20 -29.53 0.63 -32.80
CA GLY A 20 -29.75 1.32 -31.55
C GLY A 20 -29.88 0.42 -30.34
N THR A 21 -29.00 0.63 -29.36
CA THR A 21 -29.35 0.35 -27.98
C THR A 21 -30.23 1.51 -27.51
N LYS A 22 -31.53 1.40 -27.77
CA LYS A 22 -32.52 2.21 -27.05
C LYS A 22 -32.35 1.95 -25.56
N LEU A 23 -32.57 2.98 -24.74
CA LEU A 23 -32.58 2.93 -23.28
C LEU A 23 -33.82 2.16 -22.78
N ASP A 24 -34.17 1.06 -23.43
CA ASP A 24 -35.15 0.14 -22.89
C ASP A 24 -34.43 -0.54 -21.74
N GLU A 25 -34.90 -0.26 -20.52
CA GLU A 25 -34.39 -0.79 -19.27
C GLU A 25 -34.19 -2.30 -19.43
N LYS A 26 -32.94 -2.72 -19.61
CA LYS A 26 -32.62 -4.15 -19.60
C LYS A 26 -32.96 -4.64 -18.21
N HIS A 27 -34.06 -5.38 -18.11
CA HIS A 27 -34.45 -6.02 -16.86
C HIS A 27 -33.37 -7.05 -16.52
N VAL A 28 -32.51 -6.71 -15.55
CA VAL A 28 -31.46 -7.61 -15.09
C VAL A 28 -32.07 -8.50 -14.01
N GLU A 29 -32.25 -9.77 -14.32
CA GLU A 29 -32.55 -10.78 -13.31
C GLU A 29 -31.30 -11.02 -12.45
N ILE A 30 -31.26 -10.38 -11.28
CA ILE A 30 -30.21 -10.62 -10.29
C ILE A 30 -30.55 -11.94 -9.58
N LYS A 31 -29.84 -13.02 -9.94
CA LYS A 31 -29.92 -14.28 -9.20
C LYS A 31 -29.05 -14.18 -7.94
N GLY A 32 -29.69 -14.04 -6.79
CA GLY A 32 -29.05 -14.00 -5.47
C GLY A 32 -30.00 -13.42 -4.42
N ALA A 33 -29.76 -13.69 -3.13
CA ALA A 33 -30.48 -12.98 -2.07
C ALA A 33 -30.00 -11.52 -2.05
N ASN A 34 -30.92 -10.56 -2.25
CA ASN A 34 -30.65 -9.11 -2.18
C ASN A 34 -30.41 -8.65 -0.72
N SER A 35 -29.41 -9.23 -0.07
CA SER A 35 -29.04 -8.98 1.32
C SER A 35 -27.79 -8.11 1.36
N PHE A 36 -27.96 -6.80 1.19
CA PHE A 36 -26.87 -5.82 1.42
C PHE A 36 -26.58 -5.57 2.90
N GLY A 37 -27.23 -6.30 3.81
CA GLY A 37 -26.98 -6.25 5.24
C GLY A 37 -25.82 -7.17 5.63
N ARG A 38 -24.78 -6.61 6.27
CA ARG A 38 -23.73 -7.39 6.91
C ARG A 38 -24.27 -8.03 8.19
N SER A 39 -24.98 -9.15 8.08
CA SER A 39 -25.29 -9.98 9.25
C SER A 39 -24.15 -10.98 9.44
N SER A 40 -23.42 -10.85 10.55
CA SER A 40 -22.17 -11.57 10.79
C SER A 40 -22.31 -13.04 11.17
N ASN A 41 -23.53 -13.57 11.31
CA ASN A 41 -23.73 -14.83 12.03
C ASN A 41 -24.59 -15.87 11.29
N ASN A 42 -24.40 -16.12 9.99
CA ASN A 42 -24.90 -17.36 9.38
C ASN A 42 -23.99 -17.87 8.24
N PRO A 43 -23.71 -19.18 8.14
CA PRO A 43 -22.93 -19.78 7.05
C PRO A 43 -23.69 -19.78 5.71
N PRO A 44 -23.02 -19.92 4.56
CA PRO A 44 -23.61 -19.66 3.26
C PRO A 44 -24.69 -20.68 2.91
N VAL A 45 -25.91 -20.19 2.68
CA VAL A 45 -27.06 -20.99 2.25
C VAL A 45 -26.86 -21.43 0.80
N LYS A 46 -26.93 -22.74 0.52
CA LYS A 46 -26.91 -23.31 -0.83
C LYS A 46 -28.20 -22.93 -1.58
N PRO A 47 -28.15 -22.63 -2.90
CA PRO A 47 -29.31 -22.16 -3.65
C PRO A 47 -30.16 -23.37 -4.04
N ASN A 48 -31.31 -23.54 -3.38
CA ASN A 48 -32.55 -24.10 -3.93
C ASN A 48 -33.48 -24.49 -2.77
N ALA A 49 -34.25 -23.52 -2.27
CA ALA A 49 -35.51 -23.78 -1.57
C ALA A 49 -36.44 -22.57 -1.79
N PRO A 50 -37.69 -22.78 -2.23
CA PRO A 50 -38.68 -21.70 -2.34
C PRO A 50 -39.06 -21.21 -0.94
N ILE A 51 -39.00 -19.90 -0.71
CA ILE A 51 -39.33 -19.29 0.58
C ILE A 51 -40.76 -18.77 0.51
N GLU A 52 -41.70 -19.52 1.09
CA GLU A 52 -43.03 -19.02 1.41
C GLU A 52 -42.92 -17.97 2.52
N SER A 53 -43.69 -16.90 2.36
CA SER A 53 -43.78 -15.80 3.31
C SER A 53 -44.80 -16.15 4.38
N THR A 54 -44.35 -16.34 5.62
CA THR A 54 -45.24 -16.38 6.78
C THR A 54 -44.70 -15.54 7.92
N LYS A 55 -45.62 -14.73 8.43
CA LYS A 55 -45.54 -13.67 9.42
C LYS A 55 -45.49 -14.26 10.84
N ALA A 56 -45.03 -13.43 11.81
CA ALA A 56 -45.16 -13.58 13.28
C ALA A 56 -44.25 -14.67 13.92
N GLU A 57 -43.74 -14.57 15.14
CA GLU A 57 -43.88 -13.64 16.27
C GLU A 57 -42.75 -13.96 17.29
N THR A 58 -42.49 -13.01 18.17
CA THR A 58 -41.64 -12.98 19.36
C THR A 58 -41.59 -14.28 20.20
N SER A 59 -40.40 -14.69 20.65
CA SER A 59 -40.18 -15.05 22.06
C SER A 59 -38.69 -15.04 22.44
N ILE A 60 -38.43 -14.49 23.62
CA ILE A 60 -37.13 -14.35 24.27
C ILE A 60 -36.91 -15.63 25.09
N GLU A 61 -35.77 -16.30 24.96
CA GLU A 61 -35.37 -17.28 25.96
C GLU A 61 -33.85 -17.31 26.20
N THR A 62 -33.52 -17.05 27.46
CA THR A 62 -32.22 -17.04 28.10
C THR A 62 -31.65 -18.45 28.19
N THR A 63 -30.45 -18.70 27.66
CA THR A 63 -29.58 -19.79 28.15
C THR A 63 -28.10 -19.38 28.13
N THR A 64 -27.41 -19.84 29.17
CA THR A 64 -26.08 -19.51 29.68
C THR A 64 -24.90 -19.96 28.80
N PRO A 65 -23.68 -19.43 29.03
CA PRO A 65 -22.53 -19.59 28.14
C PRO A 65 -21.72 -20.86 28.40
N PRO A 66 -21.18 -21.56 27.38
CA PRO A 66 -20.10 -22.52 27.59
C PRO A 66 -18.74 -21.81 27.52
N ASP A 67 -18.11 -21.75 28.69
CA ASP A 67 -16.69 -21.51 28.92
C ASP A 67 -15.82 -22.47 28.07
N ILE A 68 -15.04 -21.91 27.15
CA ILE A 68 -13.95 -22.60 26.46
C ILE A 68 -12.68 -21.75 26.60
N ARG A 69 -12.05 -21.88 27.77
CA ARG A 69 -10.61 -22.20 27.94
C ARG A 69 -9.68 -21.56 26.90
N ASN A 70 -9.19 -20.38 27.27
CA ASN A 70 -7.85 -19.85 27.03
C ASN A 70 -6.92 -20.72 26.16
N LYS A 71 -6.97 -20.53 24.83
CA LYS A 71 -5.80 -20.72 23.98
C LYS A 71 -5.23 -19.33 23.71
N GLN A 72 -4.23 -18.94 24.50
CA GLN A 72 -3.37 -17.80 24.17
C GLN A 72 -2.54 -18.19 22.94
N GLN A 73 -3.17 -18.14 21.77
CA GLN A 73 -2.46 -18.05 20.52
C GLN A 73 -1.83 -16.66 20.54
N LYS A 74 -0.53 -16.59 20.87
CA LYS A 74 0.25 -15.34 20.78
C LYS A 74 0.17 -14.90 19.32
N GLU A 75 -0.82 -14.06 19.02
CA GLU A 75 -1.00 -13.48 17.70
C GLU A 75 0.33 -12.83 17.34
N ARG A 76 0.97 -13.33 16.29
CA ARG A 76 2.16 -12.67 15.76
C ARG A 76 1.71 -11.26 15.39
N PRO A 77 2.39 -10.21 15.88
CA PRO A 77 1.99 -8.85 15.55
C PRO A 77 1.94 -8.73 14.02
N ASP A 78 0.84 -8.18 13.51
CA ASP A 78 0.65 -7.97 12.08
C ASP A 78 1.88 -7.26 11.51
N PRO A 79 2.61 -7.84 10.54
CA PRO A 79 3.83 -7.24 9.99
C PRO A 79 3.61 -5.82 9.44
N ARG A 80 2.37 -5.48 9.07
CA ARG A 80 1.99 -4.12 8.62
C ARG A 80 1.97 -3.10 9.76
N LEU A 81 1.82 -3.57 11.00
CA LEU A 81 1.89 -2.76 12.22
C LEU A 81 3.30 -2.72 12.81
N ALA A 82 4.26 -3.43 12.22
CA ALA A 82 5.65 -3.33 12.64
C ALA A 82 6.14 -1.90 12.38
N ALA A 83 6.50 -1.20 13.45
CA ALA A 83 7.14 0.10 13.34
C ALA A 83 8.43 -0.05 12.52
N SER A 84 8.54 0.67 11.40
CA SER A 84 9.78 0.71 10.65
C SER A 84 10.85 1.41 11.50
N LYS A 85 12.01 0.77 11.66
CA LYS A 85 13.19 1.38 12.33
C LYS A 85 13.76 2.57 11.53
N THR A 86 13.26 2.85 10.32
CA THR A 86 13.72 3.96 9.49
C THR A 86 13.15 5.29 9.97
N ALA A 87 14.03 6.25 10.29
CA ALA A 87 13.64 7.61 10.60
C ALA A 87 13.04 8.33 9.38
N LYS A 88 11.95 9.08 9.58
CA LYS A 88 11.38 9.94 8.53
C LYS A 88 12.15 11.26 8.48
N MET A 89 12.66 11.60 7.30
CA MET A 89 13.36 12.87 7.05
C MET A 89 12.42 13.90 6.40
N SER A 90 12.74 15.19 6.57
CA SER A 90 11.98 16.25 5.90
C SER A 90 12.21 16.21 4.38
N PRO A 91 11.23 16.67 3.57
CA PRO A 91 11.37 16.68 2.11
C PRO A 91 12.58 17.50 1.61
N ASP A 92 12.88 18.61 2.29
CA ASP A 92 14.03 19.47 1.96
C ASP A 92 15.37 18.75 2.18
N VAL A 93 15.52 18.00 3.29
CA VAL A 93 16.74 17.23 3.56
C VAL A 93 16.92 16.10 2.53
N LEU A 94 15.83 15.42 2.18
CA LEU A 94 15.84 14.41 1.13
C LEU A 94 16.23 15.00 -0.23
N LEU A 95 15.71 16.18 -0.57
CA LEU A 95 16.07 16.90 -1.79
C LEU A 95 17.57 17.22 -1.81
N LYS A 96 18.11 17.81 -0.73
CA LYS A 96 19.54 18.15 -0.60
C LYS A 96 20.43 16.93 -0.84
N ILE A 97 20.12 15.80 -0.20
CA ILE A 97 20.91 14.57 -0.36
C ILE A 97 20.78 13.99 -1.78
N ASN A 98 19.59 14.02 -2.37
CA ASN A 98 19.39 13.56 -3.74
C ASN A 98 20.10 14.45 -4.76
N THR A 99 20.13 15.76 -4.55
CA THR A 99 20.87 16.69 -5.41
C THR A 99 22.38 16.58 -5.22
N LEU A 100 22.84 16.05 -4.09
CA LEU A 100 24.26 15.84 -3.83
C LEU A 100 24.82 14.61 -4.56
N LYS A 101 23.99 13.60 -4.83
CA LYS A 101 24.36 12.36 -5.55
C LYS A 101 25.33 12.56 -6.73
N PRO A 102 25.05 13.43 -7.72
CA PRO A 102 25.93 13.61 -8.87
C PRO A 102 27.31 14.23 -8.56
N PHE A 103 27.49 14.83 -7.38
CA PHE A 103 28.74 15.51 -7.01
C PHE A 103 29.69 14.63 -6.19
N ILE A 104 29.26 13.44 -5.77
CA ILE A 104 30.08 12.50 -5.01
C ILE A 104 30.98 11.74 -6.00
N LYS A 105 32.19 12.28 -6.18
CA LYS A 105 33.20 11.97 -7.21
C LYS A 105 33.67 10.51 -7.31
N ASP A 106 33.46 9.68 -6.28
CA ASP A 106 34.08 8.35 -6.19
C ASP A 106 33.09 7.18 -6.42
N SER A 107 31.89 7.48 -6.89
CA SER A 107 30.90 6.45 -7.19
C SER A 107 30.98 6.02 -8.66
N GLU A 108 31.90 5.11 -9.01
CA GLU A 108 31.81 4.33 -10.26
C GLU A 108 30.60 3.34 -10.24
N GLY A 109 29.47 3.77 -9.66
CA GLY A 109 28.27 3.00 -9.38
C GLY A 109 27.11 3.91 -8.94
N ILE A 110 27.01 5.11 -9.52
CA ILE A 110 26.07 6.20 -9.24
C ILE A 110 24.62 5.70 -9.06
N ASP A 111 24.24 4.65 -9.80
CA ASP A 111 22.88 4.12 -9.82
C ASP A 111 22.51 3.30 -8.57
N LYS A 112 23.48 2.90 -7.74
CA LYS A 112 23.25 1.98 -6.61
C LYS A 112 23.51 2.57 -5.23
N THR A 113 24.00 3.81 -5.13
CA THR A 113 24.29 4.40 -3.82
C THR A 113 22.98 4.73 -3.10
N SER A 114 22.71 3.98 -2.02
CA SER A 114 21.55 4.18 -1.14
C SER A 114 21.63 5.52 -0.42
N PHE A 115 20.47 6.08 -0.06
CA PHE A 115 20.39 7.27 0.79
C PHE A 115 21.22 7.09 2.09
N ASN A 116 21.13 5.91 2.72
CA ASN A 116 21.87 5.63 3.95
C ASN A 116 23.38 5.69 3.72
N SER A 117 23.89 5.12 2.61
CA SER A 117 25.31 5.16 2.28
C SER A 117 25.83 6.58 2.07
N ILE A 118 25.01 7.48 1.53
CA ILE A 118 25.37 8.90 1.39
C ILE A 118 25.42 9.57 2.77
N VAL A 119 24.44 9.29 3.63
CA VAL A 119 24.43 9.82 5.00
C VAL A 119 25.64 9.33 5.78
N ASP A 120 25.97 8.05 5.71
CA ASP A 120 27.14 7.46 6.38
C ASP A 120 28.43 8.13 5.89
N LEU A 121 28.60 8.28 4.57
CA LEU A 121 29.73 8.98 3.98
C LEU A 121 29.86 10.42 4.48
N LEU A 122 28.73 11.15 4.58
CA LEU A 122 28.72 12.53 5.05
C LEU A 122 29.10 12.63 6.54
N ILE A 123 28.58 11.71 7.36
CA ILE A 123 28.91 11.64 8.78
C ILE A 123 30.40 11.32 8.95
N GLU A 124 30.92 10.32 8.26
CA GLU A 124 32.33 9.95 8.31
C GLU A 124 33.23 11.10 7.84
N ASN A 125 32.87 11.77 6.74
CA ASN A 125 33.60 12.93 6.26
C ASN A 125 33.64 14.04 7.32
N TYR A 126 32.50 14.36 7.94
CA TYR A 126 32.43 15.38 8.99
C TYR A 126 33.29 14.99 10.20
N VAL A 127 33.20 13.74 10.67
CA VAL A 127 33.99 13.24 11.80
C VAL A 127 35.48 13.31 11.51
N ASN A 128 35.90 12.97 10.29
CA ASN A 128 37.32 12.95 9.93
C ASN A 128 37.91 14.33 9.67
N THR A 129 37.11 15.28 9.17
CA THR A 129 37.58 16.61 8.77
C THR A 129 37.42 17.68 9.85
N ASN A 130 36.36 17.59 10.66
CA ASN A 130 35.98 18.65 11.60
C ASN A 130 36.22 18.30 13.07
N LEU A 131 36.41 17.01 13.41
CA LEU A 131 36.63 16.61 14.81
C LEU A 131 38.10 16.32 15.09
N THR A 132 38.55 16.72 16.29
CA THR A 132 39.84 16.28 16.83
C THR A 132 39.80 14.78 17.15
N VAL A 133 40.97 14.14 17.26
CA VAL A 133 41.09 12.69 17.59
C VAL A 133 40.30 12.33 18.86
N ARG A 134 40.39 13.15 19.90
CA ARG A 134 39.64 12.93 21.15
C ARG A 134 38.13 13.03 20.94
N GLN A 135 37.66 13.98 20.14
CA GLN A 135 36.24 14.17 19.87
C GLN A 135 35.68 13.06 18.98
N SER A 136 36.44 12.61 17.98
CA SER A 136 36.01 11.52 17.10
C SER A 136 35.96 10.17 17.84
N GLU A 137 36.91 9.89 18.74
CA GLU A 137 36.86 8.74 19.64
C GLU A 137 35.67 8.80 20.59
N GLY A 138 35.42 9.96 21.20
CA GLY A 138 34.25 10.19 22.05
C GLY A 138 32.93 9.96 21.32
N TYR A 139 32.80 10.48 20.10
CA TYR A 139 31.64 10.24 19.24
C TYR A 139 31.42 8.74 18.97
N LYS A 140 32.48 8.02 18.59
CA LYS A 140 32.39 6.57 18.31
C LYS A 140 31.95 5.76 19.53
N GLN A 141 32.43 6.13 20.73
CA GLN A 141 32.02 5.46 21.98
C GLN A 141 30.55 5.72 22.30
N VAL A 142 30.09 6.97 22.17
CA VAL A 142 28.67 7.33 22.40
C VAL A 142 27.76 6.61 21.41
N TYR A 143 28.11 6.63 20.11
CA TYR A 143 27.36 5.93 19.08
C TYR A 143 27.25 4.43 19.40
N LYS A 144 28.36 3.78 19.77
CA LYS A 144 28.38 2.36 20.12
C LYS A 144 27.42 2.04 21.28
N GLN A 145 27.48 2.83 22.36
CA GLN A 145 26.62 2.63 23.52
C GLN A 145 25.12 2.79 23.15
N LEU A 146 24.78 3.83 22.38
CA LEU A 146 23.39 4.05 21.95
C LEU A 146 22.91 2.96 21.00
N PHE A 147 23.77 2.50 20.08
CA PHE A 147 23.45 1.42 19.16
C PHE A 147 23.14 0.11 19.91
N GLU A 148 23.94 -0.25 20.91
CA GLU A 148 23.69 -1.43 21.75
C GLU A 148 22.37 -1.37 22.52
N THR A 149 21.81 -0.17 22.76
CA THR A 149 20.49 -0.01 23.39
C THR A 149 19.33 -0.14 22.40
N LEU A 150 19.55 0.05 21.10
CA LEU A 150 18.50 -0.02 20.06
C LEU A 150 18.17 -1.47 19.64
N ASP A 151 19.06 -2.41 19.94
CA ASP A 151 18.87 -3.84 19.65
C ASP A 151 18.33 -4.66 20.84
N LYS A 152 18.06 -3.99 21.97
CA LYS A 152 17.40 -4.56 23.16
C LYS A 152 15.92 -4.19 23.17
#